data_AF-A0A2U3RNB9-F1
#
_entry.id   AF-A0A2U3RNB9-F1
#
_cell.length_a   1.000
_cell.length_b   1.000
_cell.length_c   1.000
_cell.angle_alpha   90.00
_cell.angle_beta   90.00
_cell.angle_gamma   90.00
#
_symmetry.space_group_name_H-M   'P 1'
#
loop_
_entity.id
_entity.type
_entity.pdbx_description
1 polymer ?
#
loop_
_entity_poly.entity_id
_entity_poly.type
_entity_poly.pdbx_seq_one_letter_code
_entity_poly.pdbx_strand_id
1 'polypeptide(L)'
;MHVKYTEYSSLYHKSWKRTAERIKIYAAFLYNKKISKITKEDIQKIFDEITARKHYVTANNILMNLNPIFNKAIEWGLIDKNPVHGIKRYKQESRFRYVTNEEMERVMKVLAEKENSQLTEKQKQSKISEKLFLFTALFTASRSGNTLGMRWDEISLSEKILCIPKTKSKNGKTLYIGLADKLADKLIEVL
;
A
#
# COMPACT_ATOMS: atom_id res chain seq x y z
N MET A 1 10.97 -12.45 21.52
CA MET A 1 10.25 -11.19 21.22
C MET A 1 9.61 -11.20 19.84
N HIS A 2 10.39 -11.35 18.76
CA HIS A 2 9.86 -11.18 17.39
C HIS A 2 8.66 -12.12 17.10
N VAL A 3 8.76 -13.42 17.44
CA VAL A 3 7.65 -14.38 17.31
C VAL A 3 6.41 -13.92 18.08
N LYS A 4 6.56 -13.67 19.39
CA LYS A 4 5.49 -13.20 20.28
C LYS A 4 4.81 -11.93 19.77
N TYR A 5 5.58 -10.96 19.25
CA TYR A 5 5.00 -9.74 18.66
C TYR A 5 4.30 -10.01 17.34
N THR A 6 4.84 -10.87 16.48
CA THR A 6 4.18 -11.25 15.23
C THR A 6 2.85 -11.95 15.50
N GLU A 7 2.77 -12.84 16.49
CA GLU A 7 1.52 -13.47 16.93
C GLU A 7 0.52 -12.45 17.47
N TYR A 8 0.96 -11.55 18.34
CA TYR A 8 0.11 -10.44 18.81
C TYR A 8 -0.39 -9.60 17.62
N SER A 9 0.52 -9.17 16.74
CA SER A 9 0.20 -8.30 15.61
C SER A 9 -0.77 -8.97 14.62
N SER A 10 -0.68 -10.29 14.44
CA SER A 10 -1.55 -11.03 13.52
C SER A 10 -3.02 -11.02 13.93
N LEU A 11 -3.28 -10.94 15.24
CA LEU A 11 -4.63 -10.87 15.80
C LEU A 11 -5.23 -9.45 15.71
N TYR A 12 -4.41 -8.42 15.90
CA TYR A 12 -4.90 -7.04 16.10
C TYR A 12 -4.66 -6.08 14.92
N HIS A 13 -3.78 -6.41 13.97
CA HIS A 13 -3.35 -5.45 12.94
C HIS A 13 -3.40 -6.02 11.53
N LYS A 14 -4.23 -5.44 10.65
CA LYS A 14 -4.35 -5.86 9.23
C LYS A 14 -3.03 -5.85 8.45
N SER A 15 -2.09 -4.96 8.81
CA SER A 15 -0.81 -4.79 8.12
C SER A 15 0.35 -5.60 8.70
N TRP A 16 0.10 -6.53 9.63
CA TRP A 16 1.15 -7.25 10.37
C TRP A 16 2.17 -7.94 9.46
N LYS A 17 1.73 -8.57 8.36
CA LYS A 17 2.61 -9.27 7.41
C LYS A 17 3.65 -8.34 6.81
N ARG A 18 3.20 -7.17 6.32
CA ARG A 18 4.06 -6.15 5.73
C ARG A 18 5.05 -5.57 6.76
N THR A 19 4.60 -5.39 8.00
CA THR A 19 5.48 -4.94 9.09
C THR A 19 6.56 -5.98 9.39
N ALA A 20 6.18 -7.26 9.54
CA ALA A 20 7.12 -8.36 9.81
C ALA A 20 8.16 -8.53 8.69
N GLU A 21 7.72 -8.48 7.43
CA GLU A 21 8.61 -8.56 6.26
C GLU A 21 9.63 -7.41 6.25
N ARG A 22 9.18 -6.16 6.47
CA ARG A 22 10.09 -5.01 6.53
C ARG A 22 11.11 -5.14 7.65
N ILE A 23 10.70 -5.59 8.83
CA ILE A 23 11.64 -5.78 9.96
C ILE A 23 12.63 -6.90 9.63
N LYS A 24 12.18 -7.99 8.98
CA LYS A 24 13.07 -9.04 8.51
C LYS A 24 14.11 -8.52 7.50
N ILE A 25 13.72 -7.61 6.60
CA ILE A 25 14.64 -7.04 5.61
C ILE A 25 15.68 -6.13 6.26
N TYR A 26 15.26 -5.20 7.13
CA TYR A 26 16.11 -4.11 7.60
C TYR A 26 16.69 -4.28 9.00
N ALA A 27 16.11 -5.16 9.81
CA ALA A 27 16.40 -5.26 11.25
C ALA A 27 16.54 -6.72 11.74
N ALA A 28 16.72 -7.69 10.84
CA ALA A 28 16.88 -9.10 11.21
C ALA A 28 18.06 -9.36 12.16
N PHE A 29 19.12 -8.55 12.11
CA PHE A 29 20.25 -8.72 13.04
C PHE A 29 19.84 -8.49 14.51
N LEU A 30 18.77 -7.72 14.77
CA LEU A 30 18.23 -7.55 16.12
C LEU A 30 17.64 -8.85 16.68
N TYR A 31 17.27 -9.82 15.84
CA TYR A 31 16.67 -11.08 16.28
C TYR A 31 17.64 -11.93 17.10
N ASN A 32 18.96 -11.76 16.86
CA ASN A 32 20.02 -12.47 17.57
C ASN A 32 20.46 -11.76 18.86
N LYS A 33 19.93 -10.57 19.15
CA LYS A 33 20.22 -9.81 20.35
C LYS A 33 19.10 -9.98 21.38
N LYS A 34 19.49 -10.08 22.67
CA LYS A 34 18.52 -9.95 23.76
C LYS A 34 17.90 -8.56 23.71
N ILE A 35 16.57 -8.47 23.87
CA ILE A 35 15.86 -7.19 23.73
C ILE A 35 16.35 -6.12 24.72
N SER A 36 16.73 -6.52 25.94
CA SER A 36 17.30 -5.64 26.97
C SER A 36 18.71 -5.11 26.64
N LYS A 37 19.34 -5.64 25.60
CA LYS A 37 20.65 -5.20 25.10
C LYS A 37 20.57 -4.40 23.80
N ILE A 38 19.37 -4.23 23.24
CA ILE A 38 19.19 -3.40 22.05
C ILE A 38 19.22 -1.93 22.48
N THR A 39 20.17 -1.16 21.95
CA THR A 39 20.36 0.24 22.32
C THR A 39 19.80 1.20 21.26
N LYS A 40 19.81 2.50 21.56
CA LYS A 40 19.43 3.54 20.59
C LYS A 40 20.37 3.54 19.40
N GLU A 41 21.66 3.29 19.62
CA GLU A 41 22.71 3.25 18.60
C GLU A 41 22.45 2.12 17.60
N ASP A 42 21.96 0.96 18.05
CA ASP A 42 21.55 -0.13 17.16
C ASP A 42 20.43 0.31 16.20
N ILE A 43 19.44 1.06 16.70
CA ILE A 43 18.33 1.58 15.89
C ILE A 43 18.80 2.70 14.96
N GLN A 44 19.66 3.59 15.46
CA GLN A 44 20.25 4.68 14.69
C GLN A 44 21.07 4.12 13.52
N LYS A 45 21.85 3.06 13.73
CA LYS A 45 22.60 2.40 12.66
C LYS A 45 21.70 1.92 11.52
N ILE A 46 20.57 1.28 11.82
CA ILE A 46 19.60 0.85 10.79
C ILE A 46 19.07 2.06 10.02
N PHE A 47 18.72 3.12 10.76
CA PHE A 47 18.19 4.35 10.17
C PHE A 47 19.22 5.00 9.24
N ASP A 48 20.47 5.08 9.66
CA ASP A 48 21.58 5.68 8.91
C ASP A 48 21.94 4.85 7.67
N GLU A 49 21.94 3.51 7.76
CA GLU A 49 22.18 2.63 6.61
C GLU A 49 21.13 2.80 5.50
N ILE A 50 19.86 2.95 5.87
CA ILE A 50 18.78 3.21 4.90
C ILE A 50 18.89 4.64 4.35
N THR A 51 19.28 5.58 5.20
CA THR A 51 19.49 6.99 4.85
C THR A 51 20.65 7.17 3.87
N ALA A 52 21.75 6.43 4.04
CA ALA A 52 22.90 6.47 3.14
C ALA A 52 22.52 6.10 1.69
N ARG A 53 21.46 5.29 1.52
CA ARG A 53 20.85 4.96 0.22
C ARG A 53 19.83 5.99 -0.27
N LYS A 54 19.68 7.13 0.41
CA LYS A 54 18.70 8.19 0.15
C LYS A 54 17.23 7.73 0.27
N HIS A 55 16.96 6.67 1.01
CA HIS A 55 15.62 6.11 1.19
C HIS A 55 14.90 6.67 2.44
N TYR A 56 14.77 7.99 2.52
CA TYR A 56 14.29 8.69 3.74
C TYR A 56 12.91 8.23 4.24
N VAL A 57 11.96 7.97 3.33
CA VAL A 57 10.63 7.46 3.69
C VAL A 57 10.72 6.06 4.30
N THR A 58 11.60 5.21 3.77
CA THR A 58 11.84 3.87 4.30
C THR A 58 12.51 3.93 5.67
N ALA A 59 13.48 4.83 5.86
CA ALA A 59 14.13 5.04 7.16
C ALA A 59 13.10 5.44 8.23
N ASN A 60 12.23 6.40 7.91
CA ASN A 60 11.12 6.79 8.78
C ASN A 60 10.16 5.63 9.06
N ASN A 61 9.80 4.85 8.04
CA ASN A 61 8.93 3.69 8.20
C ASN A 61 9.51 2.63 9.14
N ILE A 62 10.83 2.44 9.15
CA ILE A 62 11.46 1.51 10.10
C ILE A 62 11.28 1.97 11.54
N LEU A 63 11.49 3.25 11.83
CA LEU A 63 11.19 3.79 13.17
C LEU A 63 9.70 3.62 13.52
N MET A 64 8.80 3.86 12.57
CA MET A 64 7.36 3.67 12.78
C MET A 64 6.97 2.21 13.01
N ASN A 65 7.69 1.24 12.45
CA ASN A 65 7.46 -0.18 12.64
C ASN A 65 8.07 -0.70 13.95
N LEU A 66 9.26 -0.23 14.32
CA LEU A 66 9.96 -0.67 15.53
C LEU A 66 9.38 -0.03 16.80
N ASN A 67 8.91 1.22 16.73
CA ASN A 67 8.36 1.92 17.89
C ASN A 67 7.23 1.14 18.60
N PRO A 68 6.17 0.64 17.92
CA PRO A 68 5.13 -0.14 18.59
C PRO A 68 5.63 -1.48 19.13
N ILE A 69 6.68 -2.06 18.55
CA ILE A 69 7.29 -3.31 19.05
C ILE A 69 7.94 -3.09 20.41
N PHE A 70 8.77 -2.05 20.51
CA PHE A 70 9.45 -1.74 21.77
C PHE A 70 8.48 -1.19 22.82
N ASN A 71 7.44 -0.45 22.42
CA ASN A 71 6.35 -0.08 23.34
C ASN A 71 5.63 -1.33 23.88
N LYS A 72 5.36 -2.33 23.03
CA LYS A 72 4.76 -3.60 23.48
C LYS A 72 5.71 -4.39 24.38
N ALA A 73 7.01 -4.30 24.15
CA ALA A 73 8.00 -4.91 25.03
C ALA A 73 8.00 -4.29 26.44
N ILE A 74 7.80 -2.97 26.54
CA ILE A 74 7.61 -2.27 27.82
C ILE A 74 6.33 -2.74 28.51
N GLU A 75 5.21 -2.81 27.78
CA GLU A 75 3.94 -3.32 28.31
C GLU A 75 4.06 -4.75 28.85
N TRP A 76 4.93 -5.57 28.24
CA TRP A 76 5.24 -6.92 28.70
C TRP A 76 6.33 -7.01 29.77
N GLY A 77 6.82 -5.88 30.29
CA GLY A 77 7.85 -5.83 31.33
C GLY A 77 9.22 -6.37 30.89
N LEU A 78 9.51 -6.38 29.58
CA LEU A 78 10.78 -6.91 29.05
C LEU A 78 11.92 -5.89 29.07
N ILE A 79 11.57 -4.61 29.01
CA ILE A 79 12.48 -3.46 29.01
C ILE A 79 11.78 -2.26 29.62
N ASP A 80 12.54 -1.31 30.14
CA ASP A 80 11.99 -0.10 30.78
C ASP A 80 11.89 1.09 29.83
N LYS A 81 12.68 1.09 28.76
CA LYS A 81 12.82 2.24 27.84
C LYS A 81 12.79 1.79 26.39
N ASN A 82 12.15 2.59 25.54
CA ASN A 82 12.05 2.34 24.10
C ASN A 82 13.30 2.90 23.39
N PRO A 83 14.16 2.07 22.77
CA PRO A 83 15.38 2.53 22.10
C PRO A 83 15.13 3.36 20.84
N VAL A 84 13.90 3.38 20.31
CA VAL A 84 13.51 4.20 19.16
C VAL A 84 13.33 5.67 19.56
N HIS A 85 13.07 5.95 20.84
CA HIS A 85 12.81 7.31 21.31
C HIS A 85 14.03 8.23 21.12
N GLY A 86 13.78 9.46 20.67
CA GLY A 86 14.81 10.47 20.44
C GLY A 86 15.58 10.34 19.12
N ILE A 87 15.19 9.43 18.21
CA ILE A 87 15.66 9.42 16.82
C ILE A 87 14.73 10.31 15.99
N LYS A 88 15.27 11.39 15.42
CA LYS A 88 14.48 12.37 14.64
C LYS A 88 14.17 11.80 13.25
N ARG A 89 12.89 11.82 12.88
CA ARG A 89 12.42 11.45 11.54
C ARG A 89 12.72 12.57 10.55
N TYR A 90 12.92 12.20 9.29
CA TYR A 90 12.96 13.18 8.19
C TYR A 90 11.60 13.83 8.01
N LYS A 91 11.58 15.12 7.69
CA LYS A 91 10.38 15.82 7.23
C LYS A 91 9.88 15.12 5.95
N GLN A 92 8.59 14.80 5.92
CA GLN A 92 7.95 14.22 4.74
C GLN A 92 7.05 15.28 4.13
N GLU A 93 7.15 15.45 2.82
CA GLU A 93 6.25 16.30 2.05
C GLU A 93 5.21 15.42 1.39
N SER A 94 3.95 15.86 1.47
CA SER A 94 2.87 15.20 0.77
C SER A 94 3.09 15.36 -0.74
N ARG A 95 2.92 14.27 -1.48
CA ARG A 95 2.98 14.31 -2.94
C ARG A 95 1.76 15.08 -3.43
N PHE A 96 1.97 16.17 -4.17
CA PHE A 96 0.91 16.98 -4.77
C PHE A 96 0.80 16.83 -6.29
N ARG A 97 1.75 16.12 -6.92
CA ARG A 97 1.74 15.84 -8.36
C ARG A 97 0.53 14.97 -8.71
N TYR A 98 -0.20 15.39 -9.74
CA TYR A 98 -1.26 14.63 -10.41
C TYR A 98 -0.90 14.43 -11.89
N VAL A 99 -1.64 13.57 -12.59
CA VAL A 99 -1.46 13.33 -14.03
C VAL A 99 -2.04 14.52 -14.80
N THR A 100 -1.24 15.18 -15.63
CA THR A 100 -1.73 16.31 -16.45
C THR A 100 -2.54 15.83 -17.65
N ASN A 101 -3.30 16.72 -18.29
CA ASN A 101 -4.04 16.39 -19.51
C ASN A 101 -3.10 15.89 -20.62
N GLU A 102 -1.96 16.54 -20.83
CA GLU A 102 -0.95 16.13 -21.82
C GLU A 102 -0.33 14.75 -21.51
N GLU A 103 -0.09 14.45 -20.23
CA GLU A 103 0.35 13.12 -19.81
C GLU A 103 -0.75 12.08 -20.06
N MET A 104 -2.00 12.44 -19.80
CA MET A 104 -3.14 11.57 -20.06
C MET A 104 -3.29 11.27 -21.56
N GLU A 105 -3.16 12.27 -22.43
CA GLU A 105 -3.18 12.08 -23.88
C GLU A 105 -2.08 11.11 -24.35
N ARG A 106 -0.85 11.26 -23.83
CA ARG A 106 0.24 10.34 -24.13
C ARG A 106 -0.05 8.91 -23.66
N VAL A 107 -0.61 8.75 -22.45
CA VAL A 107 -1.01 7.43 -21.95
C VAL A 107 -2.10 6.82 -22.83
N MET A 108 -3.11 7.60 -23.22
CA MET A 108 -4.18 7.14 -24.10
C MET A 108 -3.67 6.74 -25.49
N LYS A 109 -2.71 7.48 -26.05
CA LYS A 109 -2.06 7.15 -27.33
C LYS A 109 -1.35 5.80 -27.26
N VAL A 110 -0.56 5.56 -26.21
CA VAL A 110 0.12 4.27 -26.00
C VAL A 110 -0.87 3.11 -25.87
N LEU A 111 -2.01 3.34 -25.19
CA LEU A 111 -3.06 2.31 -25.08
C LEU A 111 -3.72 2.00 -26.43
N ALA A 112 -3.89 3.00 -27.29
CA ALA A 112 -4.44 2.84 -28.65
C ALA A 112 -3.43 2.18 -29.60
N GLU A 113 -2.15 2.51 -29.52
CA GLU A 113 -1.10 1.86 -30.32
C GLU A 113 -0.97 0.37 -29.99
N LYS A 114 -1.07 0.01 -28.70
CA LYS A 114 -1.17 -1.39 -28.27
C LYS A 114 -2.44 -2.09 -28.77
N GLU A 115 -3.46 -1.35 -29.24
CA GLU A 115 -4.69 -1.92 -29.78
C GLU A 115 -4.56 -2.41 -31.20
N ASN A 116 -3.65 -1.81 -31.95
CA ASN A 116 -3.43 -2.11 -33.37
C ASN A 116 -2.27 -3.09 -33.61
N SER A 117 -1.65 -3.63 -32.55
CA SER A 117 -0.56 -4.61 -32.69
C SER A 117 -1.05 -6.05 -32.76
N GLN A 118 -0.35 -6.89 -33.52
CA GLN A 118 -0.60 -8.34 -33.51
C GLN A 118 -0.14 -8.91 -32.16
N LEU A 119 -1.12 -9.15 -31.28
CA LEU A 119 -0.89 -9.64 -29.93
C LEU A 119 -1.35 -11.09 -29.80
N THR A 120 -0.62 -11.86 -29.00
CA THR A 120 -1.07 -13.16 -28.50
C THR A 120 -2.32 -13.00 -27.62
N GLU A 121 -3.10 -14.06 -27.45
CA GLU A 121 -4.35 -14.02 -26.68
C GLU A 121 -4.14 -13.57 -25.22
N LYS A 122 -3.03 -14.01 -24.60
CA LYS A 122 -2.64 -13.57 -23.25
C LYS A 122 -2.35 -12.07 -23.17
N GLN A 123 -1.74 -11.51 -24.20
CA GLN A 123 -1.45 -10.07 -24.28
C GLN A 123 -2.73 -9.26 -24.52
N LYS A 124 -3.69 -9.78 -25.28
CA LYS A 124 -5.02 -9.16 -25.45
C LYS A 124 -5.76 -9.07 -24.11
N GLN A 125 -5.77 -10.15 -23.32
CA GLN A 125 -6.45 -10.16 -22.02
C GLN A 125 -5.78 -9.23 -20.99
N SER A 126 -4.45 -9.18 -20.95
CA SER A 126 -3.71 -8.22 -20.09
C SER A 126 -4.07 -6.78 -20.46
N LYS A 127 -4.14 -6.48 -21.76
CA LYS A 127 -4.45 -5.17 -22.27
C LYS A 127 -5.87 -4.69 -21.93
N ILE A 128 -6.87 -5.57 -22.04
CA ILE A 128 -8.26 -5.25 -21.62
C ILE A 128 -8.27 -4.85 -20.13
N SER A 129 -7.57 -5.63 -19.30
CA SER A 129 -7.44 -5.38 -17.87
C SER A 129 -6.72 -4.05 -17.56
N GLU A 130 -5.65 -3.71 -18.29
CA GLU A 130 -4.91 -2.44 -18.14
C GLU A 130 -5.79 -1.22 -18.46
N LYS A 131 -6.50 -1.25 -19.60
CA LYS A 131 -7.40 -0.18 -20.04
C LYS A 131 -8.55 0.00 -19.06
N LEU A 132 -9.17 -1.11 -18.64
CA LEU A 132 -10.29 -1.07 -17.70
C LEU A 132 -9.87 -0.54 -16.32
N PHE A 133 -8.71 -0.99 -15.81
CA PHE A 133 -8.15 -0.47 -14.56
C PHE A 133 -7.95 1.04 -14.63
N LEU A 134 -7.29 1.53 -15.68
CA LEU A 134 -7.00 2.95 -15.82
C LEU A 134 -8.28 3.78 -15.93
N PHE A 135 -9.22 3.37 -16.79
CA PHE A 135 -10.49 4.06 -16.94
C PHE A 135 -11.26 4.09 -15.62
N THR A 136 -11.39 2.94 -14.96
CA THR A 136 -12.09 2.88 -13.68
C THR A 136 -11.41 3.78 -12.65
N ALA A 137 -10.08 3.74 -12.51
CA ALA A 137 -9.34 4.58 -11.59
C ALA A 137 -9.52 6.09 -11.88
N LEU A 138 -9.52 6.49 -13.15
CA LEU A 138 -9.69 7.89 -13.56
C LEU A 138 -11.10 8.41 -13.29
N PHE A 139 -12.12 7.65 -13.68
CA PHE A 139 -13.52 8.09 -13.56
C PHE A 139 -14.06 8.02 -12.13
N THR A 140 -13.54 7.10 -11.32
CA THR A 140 -14.05 6.88 -9.95
C THR A 140 -13.16 7.48 -8.86
N ALA A 141 -11.93 7.86 -9.20
CA ALA A 141 -10.87 8.19 -8.24
C ALA A 141 -10.70 7.13 -7.13
N SER A 142 -11.10 5.88 -7.40
CA SER A 142 -11.03 4.79 -6.44
C SER A 142 -9.58 4.40 -6.16
N ARG A 143 -9.32 3.90 -4.95
CA ARG A 143 -7.99 3.40 -4.61
C ARG A 143 -7.68 2.20 -5.50
N SER A 144 -6.45 2.09 -5.99
CA SER A 144 -6.03 0.98 -6.85
C SER A 144 -6.36 -0.40 -6.30
N GLY A 145 -6.23 -0.61 -4.99
CA GLY A 145 -6.63 -1.87 -4.35
C GLY A 145 -8.13 -2.15 -4.38
N ASN A 146 -8.97 -1.11 -4.39
CA ASN A 146 -10.41 -1.25 -4.60
C ASN A 146 -10.71 -1.54 -6.07
N THR A 147 -10.06 -0.85 -7.01
CA THR A 147 -10.21 -1.07 -8.45
C THR A 147 -9.80 -2.49 -8.85
N LEU A 148 -8.63 -2.97 -8.38
CA LEU A 148 -8.11 -4.31 -8.69
C LEU A 148 -8.88 -5.43 -8.00
N GLY A 149 -9.49 -5.13 -6.85
CA GLY A 149 -10.30 -6.09 -6.09
C GLY A 149 -11.78 -6.00 -6.39
N MET A 150 -12.19 -5.18 -7.37
CA MET A 150 -13.59 -4.96 -7.74
C MET A 150 -14.22 -6.23 -8.29
N ARG A 151 -15.49 -6.47 -7.97
CA ARG A 151 -16.27 -7.61 -8.49
C ARG A 151 -17.51 -7.12 -9.22
N TRP A 152 -18.02 -7.94 -10.14
CA TRP A 152 -19.20 -7.61 -10.93
C TRP A 152 -20.46 -7.40 -10.08
N ASP A 153 -20.61 -8.15 -8.98
CA ASP A 153 -21.72 -7.98 -8.04
C ASP A 153 -21.61 -6.72 -7.16
N GLU A 154 -20.50 -5.99 -7.26
CA GLU A 154 -20.31 -4.67 -6.64
C GLU A 154 -20.73 -3.54 -7.59
N ILE A 155 -21.13 -3.85 -8.84
CA ILE A 155 -21.48 -2.89 -9.88
C ILE A 155 -22.96 -3.04 -10.22
N SER A 156 -23.71 -1.97 -10.02
CA SER A 156 -25.07 -1.82 -10.54
C SER A 156 -25.02 -0.97 -11.81
N LEU A 157 -25.11 -1.60 -12.97
CA LEU A 157 -25.12 -0.89 -14.25
C LEU A 157 -26.44 -0.15 -14.49
N SER A 158 -27.56 -0.67 -13.98
CA SER A 158 -28.87 -0.02 -14.04
C SER A 158 -28.91 1.27 -13.24
N GLU A 159 -28.33 1.25 -12.03
CA GLU A 159 -28.26 2.43 -11.17
C GLU A 159 -27.00 3.28 -11.42
N LYS A 160 -26.08 2.79 -12.27
CA LYS A 160 -24.76 3.38 -12.54
C LYS A 160 -23.97 3.63 -11.24
N ILE A 161 -23.88 2.62 -10.39
CA ILE A 161 -23.20 2.71 -9.08
C ILE A 161 -22.16 1.59 -8.93
N LEU A 162 -20.97 1.95 -8.46
CA LEU A 162 -20.00 1.04 -7.87
C LEU A 162 -20.10 1.10 -6.34
N CYS A 163 -20.41 -0.03 -5.72
CA CYS A 163 -20.49 -0.21 -4.27
C CYS A 163 -19.19 -0.84 -3.73
N ILE A 164 -18.36 -0.06 -3.04
CA ILE A 164 -17.20 -0.58 -2.32
C ILE A 164 -17.64 -1.00 -0.90
N PRO A 165 -17.69 -2.31 -0.59
CA PRO A 165 -18.18 -2.77 0.70
C PRO A 165 -17.24 -2.35 1.85
N LYS A 166 -17.81 -2.22 3.05
CA LYS A 166 -17.06 -1.88 4.28
C LYS A 166 -15.83 -2.75 4.53
N THR A 167 -15.85 -4.02 4.09
CA THR A 167 -14.74 -4.97 4.22
C THR A 167 -13.52 -4.59 3.37
N LYS A 168 -13.75 -3.93 2.23
CA LYS A 168 -12.72 -3.43 1.30
C LYS A 168 -12.39 -1.95 1.53
N SER A 169 -13.14 -1.24 2.36
CA SER A 169 -12.92 0.17 2.66
C SER A 169 -11.95 0.39 3.82
N LYS A 170 -11.05 1.37 3.69
CA LYS A 170 -10.04 1.72 4.72
C LYS A 170 -10.68 2.25 6.01
N ASN A 171 -11.81 2.95 5.91
CA ASN A 171 -12.50 3.55 7.06
C ASN A 171 -13.61 2.65 7.65
N GLY A 172 -13.76 1.41 7.14
CA GLY A 172 -14.78 0.48 7.61
C GLY A 172 -16.22 0.87 7.25
N LYS A 173 -16.42 1.81 6.32
CA LYS A 173 -17.74 2.21 5.81
C LYS A 173 -17.90 1.77 4.35
N THR A 174 -19.10 1.36 3.98
CA THR A 174 -19.46 1.16 2.57
C THR A 174 -19.42 2.50 1.84
N LEU A 175 -18.89 2.51 0.61
CA LEU A 175 -18.84 3.69 -0.24
C LEU A 175 -19.60 3.40 -1.53
N TYR A 176 -20.39 4.37 -1.97
CA TYR A 176 -21.09 4.31 -3.26
C TYR A 176 -20.47 5.38 -4.17
N ILE A 177 -20.05 4.96 -5.36
CA ILE A 177 -19.44 5.84 -6.36
C ILE A 177 -20.29 5.80 -7.61
N GLY A 178 -20.73 6.97 -8.09
CA GLY A 178 -21.44 7.07 -9.37
C GLY A 178 -20.52 6.71 -10.54
N LEU A 179 -21.06 5.99 -11.52
CA LEU A 179 -20.39 5.62 -12.75
C LEU A 179 -20.78 6.60 -13.84
N ALA A 180 -19.79 7.24 -14.46
CA ALA A 180 -20.01 7.99 -15.68
C ALA A 180 -20.43 7.05 -16.81
N ASP A 181 -21.30 7.53 -17.71
CA ASP A 181 -21.84 6.74 -18.82
C ASP A 181 -20.75 6.05 -19.63
N LYS A 182 -19.69 6.79 -19.96
CA LYS A 182 -18.53 6.28 -20.71
C LYS A 182 -17.82 5.12 -20.01
N LEU A 183 -17.81 5.08 -18.68
CA LEU A 183 -17.27 3.95 -17.92
C LEU A 183 -18.24 2.77 -17.91
N ALA A 184 -19.55 3.03 -17.74
CA ALA A 184 -20.57 1.99 -17.78
C ALA A 184 -20.60 1.28 -19.14
N ASP A 185 -20.56 2.02 -20.25
CA ASP A 185 -20.49 1.47 -21.60
C ASP A 185 -19.26 0.55 -21.76
N LYS A 186 -18.11 1.01 -21.26
CA LYS A 186 -16.87 0.23 -21.35
C LYS A 186 -16.88 -1.03 -20.48
N LEU A 187 -17.57 -0.99 -19.34
CA LEU A 187 -17.80 -2.16 -18.50
C LEU A 187 -18.73 -3.18 -19.17
N ILE A 188 -19.74 -2.71 -19.92
CA ILE A 188 -20.65 -3.58 -20.68
C ILE A 188 -19.91 -4.35 -21.78
N GLU A 189 -18.97 -3.71 -22.48
CA GLU A 189 -18.19 -4.34 -23.55
C GLU A 189 -17.33 -5.55 -23.11
N VAL A 190 -17.11 -5.72 -21.81
CA VAL A 190 -16.25 -6.78 -21.25
C VAL A 190 -17.00 -7.79 -20.37
N LEU A 191 -18.33 -7.68 -20.31
CA LEU A 191 -19.24 -8.68 -19.75
C LEU A 191 -19.52 -9.79 -20.77
#